data_AF-A0A4P0Y8H5-F1
#
_entry.id   AF-A0A4P0Y8H5-F1
#
_cell.length_a   1.000
_cell.length_b   1.000
_cell.length_c   1.000
_cell.angle_alpha   90.00
_cell.angle_beta   90.00
_cell.angle_gamma   90.00
#
_symmetry.space_group_name_H-M   'P 1'
#
loop_
_entity.id
_entity.type
_entity.pdbx_description
1 polymer ?
#
loop_
_entity_poly.entity_id
_entity_poly.type
_entity_poly.pdbx_seq_one_letter_code
_entity_poly.pdbx_strand_id
1 'polypeptide(L)'
;MRNAGIEVVEALKVNLMRVFLRRMDLRQHRKMVMIDNYIAYTGSMNMVDPRYFKQDSGVGQWIDLMARMEGPVATSMGIVYSCDWEIETGKRILPPPPDVNIMPFEEASGHTIHTIASGPGFPEDLIHQALLTAAYAAKEHLIMTPPTSYPATTCCMRSVPPPSAALT
;
A
#
# COMPACT_ATOMS: atom_id res chain seq x y z
N MET A 1 -21.90 7.93 -0.46
CA MET A 1 -20.91 7.87 -1.56
C MET A 1 -21.58 7.81 -2.92
N ARG A 2 -22.28 6.71 -3.29
CA ARG A 2 -22.96 6.60 -4.60
C ARG A 2 -23.95 7.74 -4.89
N ASN A 3 -24.77 8.10 -3.91
CA ASN A 3 -25.74 9.21 -4.05
C ASN A 3 -25.08 10.59 -4.23
N ALA A 4 -23.78 10.71 -3.96
CA ALA A 4 -22.99 11.93 -4.17
C ALA A 4 -22.22 11.89 -5.51
N GLY A 5 -22.52 10.95 -6.40
CA GLY A 5 -21.86 10.82 -7.71
C GLY A 5 -20.53 10.06 -7.70
N ILE A 6 -20.14 9.46 -6.56
CA ILE A 6 -18.89 8.71 -6.45
C ILE A 6 -19.07 7.31 -7.03
N GLU A 7 -18.24 6.93 -8.01
CA GLU A 7 -18.18 5.55 -8.54
C GLU A 7 -17.57 4.63 -7.48
N VAL A 8 -18.31 3.59 -7.10
CA VAL A 8 -17.87 2.61 -6.09
C VAL A 8 -17.92 1.23 -6.71
N VAL A 9 -16.76 0.56 -6.74
CA VAL A 9 -16.59 -0.77 -7.30
C VAL A 9 -16.15 -1.71 -6.18
N GLU A 10 -16.77 -2.89 -6.12
CA GLU A 10 -16.38 -3.95 -5.20
C GLU A 10 -15.23 -4.75 -5.83
N ALA A 11 -14.07 -4.76 -5.17
CA ALA A 11 -12.91 -5.50 -5.65
C ALA A 11 -13.07 -7.02 -5.40
N LEU A 12 -12.61 -7.83 -6.34
CA LEU A 12 -12.66 -9.30 -6.30
C LEU A 12 -14.06 -9.87 -6.06
N LYS A 13 -15.08 -9.25 -6.67
CA LYS A 13 -16.46 -9.73 -6.55
C LYS A 13 -16.60 -11.21 -6.94
N VAL A 14 -17.07 -12.01 -5.99
CA VAL A 14 -17.27 -13.46 -6.18
C VAL A 14 -18.52 -13.68 -7.03
N ASN A 15 -18.37 -14.41 -8.13
CA ASN A 15 -19.46 -14.87 -8.97
C ASN A 15 -19.35 -16.39 -9.10
N LEU A 16 -20.46 -17.14 -9.09
CA LEU A 16 -20.48 -18.61 -9.16
C LEU A 16 -19.64 -19.16 -10.32
N MET A 17 -19.67 -18.50 -11.48
CA MET A 17 -18.85 -18.83 -12.66
C MET A 17 -17.34 -18.55 -12.47
N ARG A 18 -16.98 -17.58 -11.61
CA ARG A 18 -15.58 -17.24 -11.27
C ARG A 18 -15.02 -18.11 -10.15
N VAL A 19 -15.85 -18.78 -9.34
CA VAL A 19 -15.40 -19.69 -8.26
C VAL A 19 -14.54 -20.84 -8.80
N PHE A 20 -14.82 -21.31 -10.01
CA PHE A 20 -14.05 -22.38 -10.65
C PHE A 20 -12.70 -21.92 -11.26
N LEU A 21 -12.50 -20.61 -11.44
CA LEU A 21 -11.34 -20.04 -12.14
C LEU A 21 -10.45 -19.18 -11.25
N ARG A 22 -10.88 -18.83 -10.03
CA ARG A 22 -10.14 -17.95 -9.11
C ARG A 22 -9.91 -18.62 -7.76
N ARG A 23 -8.68 -18.45 -7.27
CA ARG A 23 -8.29 -18.67 -5.87
C ARG A 23 -9.15 -17.76 -4.98
N MET A 24 -10.05 -18.34 -4.18
CA MET A 24 -11.00 -17.61 -3.32
C MET A 24 -10.33 -16.91 -2.13
N ASP A 25 -9.06 -17.22 -1.88
CA ASP A 25 -8.22 -16.66 -0.83
C ASP A 25 -7.61 -15.30 -1.17
N LEU A 26 -7.74 -14.85 -2.43
CA LEU A 26 -7.21 -13.56 -2.85
C LEU A 26 -8.04 -12.41 -2.26
N ARG A 27 -7.34 -11.43 -1.67
CA ARG A 27 -7.92 -10.18 -1.17
C ARG A 27 -7.08 -9.02 -1.69
N GLN A 28 -7.73 -7.96 -2.15
CA GLN A 28 -7.02 -6.71 -2.46
C GLN A 28 -6.63 -6.04 -1.13
N HIS A 29 -5.33 -5.97 -0.87
CA HIS A 29 -4.79 -5.43 0.38
C HIS A 29 -4.06 -4.09 0.20
N ARG A 30 -4.05 -3.53 -1.02
CA ARG A 30 -3.51 -2.20 -1.30
C ARG A 30 -4.42 -1.12 -0.72
N LYS A 31 -3.83 -0.16 0.00
CA LYS A 31 -4.49 1.09 0.41
C LYS A 31 -3.75 2.21 -0.28
N MET A 32 -4.43 2.89 -1.18
CA MET A 32 -3.85 3.97 -1.94
C MET A 32 -4.89 5.05 -2.16
N VAL A 33 -4.44 6.30 -2.18
CA VAL A 33 -5.25 7.46 -2.56
C VAL A 33 -4.46 8.25 -3.58
N MET A 34 -5.09 8.53 -4.71
CA MET A 34 -4.51 9.32 -5.79
C MET A 34 -5.34 10.59 -5.93
N ILE A 35 -4.69 11.75 -5.97
CA ILE A 35 -5.33 13.06 -6.15
C ILE A 35 -4.69 13.74 -7.35
N ASP A 36 -5.51 14.06 -8.35
CA ASP A 36 -5.14 14.79 -9.57
C ASP A 36 -3.89 14.24 -10.30
N ASN A 37 -3.64 12.92 -10.13
CA ASN A 37 -2.46 12.22 -10.67
C ASN A 37 -1.10 12.80 -10.23
N TYR A 38 -1.09 13.64 -9.20
CA TYR A 38 0.08 14.36 -8.73
C TYR A 38 0.46 14.02 -7.29
N ILE A 39 -0.54 13.82 -6.43
CA ILE A 39 -0.35 13.45 -5.02
C ILE A 39 -0.79 12.00 -4.85
N ALA A 40 0.06 11.20 -4.22
CA ALA A 40 -0.25 9.83 -3.85
C ALA A 40 -0.06 9.60 -2.36
N TYR A 41 -0.96 8.82 -1.78
CA TYR A 41 -0.83 8.27 -0.43
C TYR A 41 -0.83 6.75 -0.50
N THR A 42 0.00 6.12 0.31
CA THR A 42 -0.01 4.66 0.51
C THR A 42 0.51 4.31 1.91
N GLY A 43 0.11 3.15 2.42
CA GLY A 43 0.48 2.69 3.75
C GLY A 43 -0.43 1.57 4.26
N SER A 44 -0.47 1.37 5.57
CA SER A 44 -1.33 0.36 6.20
C SER A 44 -2.73 0.87 6.56
N MET A 45 -2.95 2.20 6.58
CA MET A 45 -4.19 2.79 7.08
C MET A 45 -5.34 2.60 6.11
N ASN A 46 -6.44 2.04 6.63
CA ASN A 46 -7.71 2.01 5.90
C ASN A 46 -8.43 3.36 6.02
N MET A 47 -9.35 3.65 5.09
CA MET A 47 -10.21 4.84 5.16
C MET A 47 -11.32 4.65 6.19
N VAL A 48 -10.95 4.59 7.46
CA VAL A 48 -11.86 4.48 8.61
C VAL A 48 -11.39 5.44 9.69
N ASP A 49 -12.34 6.08 10.36
CA ASP A 49 -12.00 6.92 11.51
C ASP A 49 -11.75 6.01 12.73
N PRO A 50 -10.50 5.95 13.23
CA PRO A 50 -10.18 5.10 14.37
C PRO A 50 -11.01 5.45 15.59
N ARG A 51 -11.48 6.70 15.76
CA ARG A 51 -12.31 7.12 16.91
C ARG A 51 -13.66 6.41 16.97
N TYR A 52 -14.16 5.93 15.83
CA TYR A 52 -15.46 5.27 15.73
C TYR A 52 -15.35 3.78 15.40
N PHE A 53 -14.22 3.34 14.85
CA PHE A 53 -14.04 1.96 14.46
C PHE A 53 -13.51 1.10 15.61
N LYS A 54 -14.27 0.06 15.97
CA LYS A 54 -13.88 -1.02 16.91
C LYS A 54 -13.26 -0.54 18.23
N GLN A 55 -13.81 0.54 18.82
CA GLN A 55 -13.35 1.03 20.13
C GLN A 55 -13.46 -0.03 21.23
N ASP A 56 -14.50 -0.86 21.17
CA ASP A 56 -14.78 -1.88 22.19
C ASP A 56 -14.02 -3.21 21.97
N SER A 57 -13.12 -3.30 20.99
CA SER A 57 -12.46 -4.58 20.72
C SER A 57 -11.33 -4.93 21.71
N GLY A 58 -10.97 -4.02 22.61
CA GLY A 58 -9.97 -4.28 23.66
C GLY A 58 -8.54 -4.52 23.17
N VAL A 59 -8.21 -4.10 21.94
CA VAL A 59 -6.91 -4.41 21.27
C VAL A 59 -5.87 -3.29 21.36
N GLY A 60 -6.13 -2.23 22.13
CA GLY A 60 -5.25 -1.08 22.25
C GLY A 60 -5.41 -0.05 21.11
N GLN A 61 -4.45 0.88 21.01
CA GLN A 61 -4.49 1.95 20.02
C GLN A 61 -4.09 1.44 18.63
N TRP A 62 -4.78 1.93 17.59
CA TRP A 62 -4.40 1.67 16.21
C TRP A 62 -3.20 2.55 15.84
N ILE A 63 -2.02 1.93 15.74
CA ILE A 63 -0.80 2.58 15.25
C ILE A 63 -0.60 2.20 13.79
N ASP A 64 -0.52 3.20 12.92
CA ASP A 64 -0.43 3.03 11.48
C ASP A 64 0.57 4.02 10.86
N LEU A 65 1.04 3.72 9.65
CA LEU A 65 1.96 4.55 8.88
C LEU A 65 1.37 4.78 7.49
N MET A 66 1.34 6.06 7.10
CA MET A 66 0.97 6.50 5.75
C MET A 66 2.05 7.41 5.22
N ALA A 67 2.51 7.16 4.01
CA ALA A 67 3.42 8.03 3.29
C ALA A 67 2.63 8.86 2.28
N ARG A 68 2.91 10.16 2.25
CA ARG A 68 2.48 11.09 1.20
C ARG A 68 3.65 11.35 0.28
N MET A 69 3.42 11.28 -1.02
CA MET A 69 4.44 11.54 -2.03
C MET A 69 3.87 12.34 -3.18
N GLU A 70 4.74 13.15 -3.79
CA GLU A 70 4.44 14.03 -4.91
C GLU A 70 5.45 13.76 -6.05
N GLY A 71 5.07 14.10 -7.28
CA GLY A 71 5.94 13.98 -8.44
C GLY A 71 5.84 12.62 -9.16
N PRO A 72 6.89 12.19 -9.90
CA PRO A 72 6.81 11.06 -10.84
C PRO A 72 6.35 9.72 -10.23
N VAL A 73 6.57 9.54 -8.93
CA VAL A 73 6.12 8.34 -8.21
C VAL A 73 4.59 8.25 -8.14
N ALA A 74 3.88 9.38 -8.09
CA ALA A 74 2.42 9.40 -8.12
C ALA A 74 1.91 8.83 -9.45
N THR A 75 2.50 9.21 -10.58
CA THR A 75 2.18 8.61 -11.88
C THR A 75 2.42 7.10 -11.90
N SER A 76 3.55 6.65 -11.33
CA SER A 76 3.89 5.22 -11.24
C SER A 76 2.85 4.44 -10.41
N MET A 77 2.41 4.99 -9.28
CA MET A 77 1.32 4.41 -8.49
C MET A 77 -0.01 4.45 -9.26
N GLY A 78 -0.28 5.50 -10.02
CA GLY A 78 -1.45 5.63 -10.89
C GLY A 78 -1.55 4.51 -11.93
N ILE A 79 -0.42 4.02 -12.45
CA ILE A 79 -0.39 2.84 -13.34
C ILE A 79 -0.87 1.59 -12.60
N VAL A 80 -0.38 1.36 -11.37
CA VAL A 80 -0.82 0.21 -10.56
C VAL A 80 -2.33 0.28 -10.29
N TYR A 81 -2.84 1.44 -9.92
CA TYR A 81 -4.27 1.67 -9.76
C TYR A 81 -5.06 1.39 -11.04
N SER A 82 -4.56 1.86 -12.18
CA SER A 82 -5.20 1.69 -13.48
C SER A 82 -5.35 0.22 -13.86
N CYS A 83 -4.31 -0.59 -13.61
CA CYS A 83 -4.36 -2.04 -13.78
C CYS A 83 -5.42 -2.68 -12.87
N ASP A 84 -5.46 -2.30 -11.59
CA ASP A 84 -6.47 -2.81 -10.65
C ASP A 84 -7.89 -2.45 -11.10
N TRP A 85 -8.09 -1.21 -11.54
CA TRP A 85 -9.37 -0.73 -12.01
C TRP A 85 -9.84 -1.49 -13.26
N GLU A 86 -8.95 -1.73 -14.21
CA GLU A 86 -9.24 -2.50 -15.42
C GLU A 86 -9.57 -3.96 -15.10
N ILE A 87 -8.87 -4.58 -14.15
CA ILE A 87 -9.14 -5.95 -13.70
C ILE A 87 -10.55 -6.08 -13.09
N GLU A 88 -10.99 -5.09 -12.32
CA GLU A 88 -12.28 -5.14 -11.62
C GLU A 88 -13.46 -4.67 -12.49
N THR A 89 -13.27 -3.67 -13.34
CA THR A 89 -14.35 -3.06 -14.13
C THR A 89 -14.36 -3.44 -15.61
N GLY A 90 -13.24 -3.93 -16.14
CA GLY A 90 -13.01 -4.09 -17.58
C GLY A 90 -12.83 -2.78 -18.34
N LYS A 91 -12.87 -1.62 -17.66
CA LYS A 91 -12.66 -0.31 -18.26
C LYS A 91 -11.19 0.07 -18.12
N ARG A 92 -10.54 0.35 -19.25
CA ARG A 92 -9.17 0.85 -19.26
C ARG A 92 -9.15 2.36 -19.00
N ILE A 93 -8.62 2.76 -17.86
CA ILE A 93 -8.31 4.15 -17.53
C ILE A 93 -6.80 4.22 -17.47
N LEU A 94 -6.18 5.07 -18.30
CA LEU A 94 -4.74 5.28 -18.25
C LEU A 94 -4.45 6.56 -17.46
N PRO A 95 -3.37 6.61 -16.67
CA PRO A 95 -2.91 7.88 -16.15
C PRO A 95 -2.60 8.82 -17.34
N PRO A 96 -2.82 10.13 -17.20
CA PRO A 96 -2.48 11.08 -18.22
C PRO A 96 -0.98 10.95 -18.53
N PRO A 97 -0.57 11.23 -19.78
CA PRO A 97 0.83 11.24 -20.11
C PRO A 97 1.58 12.21 -19.19
N PRO A 98 2.87 11.98 -18.94
CA PRO A 98 3.70 12.90 -18.19
C PRO A 98 3.56 14.33 -18.73
N ASP A 99 2.95 15.21 -17.95
CA ASP A 99 2.72 16.62 -18.28
C ASP A 99 3.80 17.50 -17.61
N VAL A 100 4.00 18.72 -18.10
CA VAL A 100 4.83 19.80 -17.51
C VAL A 100 4.54 20.09 -16.02
N ASN A 101 3.39 19.66 -15.47
CA ASN A 101 3.03 19.70 -14.05
C ASN A 101 3.67 18.58 -13.22
N ILE A 102 4.29 17.58 -13.84
CA ILE A 102 5.30 16.79 -13.14
C ILE A 102 6.45 17.78 -12.93
N MET A 103 6.60 18.26 -11.68
CA MET A 103 7.69 19.18 -11.32
C MET A 103 8.95 18.78 -12.07
N PRO A 104 9.69 19.75 -12.63
CA PRO A 104 11.05 19.48 -13.09
C PRO A 104 11.74 18.69 -11.98
N PHE A 105 12.29 17.54 -12.34
CA PHE A 105 13.06 16.66 -11.43
C PHE A 105 14.11 17.44 -10.61
N GLU A 106 14.47 18.64 -11.08
CA GLU A 106 15.41 19.58 -10.50
C GLU A 106 14.99 20.20 -9.15
N GLU A 107 13.72 20.14 -8.72
CA GLU A 107 13.31 20.57 -7.37
C GLU A 107 13.24 19.43 -6.33
N ALA A 108 13.61 18.20 -6.72
CA ALA A 108 13.45 17.02 -5.88
C ALA A 108 14.22 17.16 -4.56
N SER A 109 13.56 16.84 -3.47
CA SER A 109 14.04 16.82 -2.08
C SER A 109 15.24 15.88 -1.81
N GLY A 110 15.99 15.46 -2.83
CA GLY A 110 17.12 14.54 -2.75
C GLY A 110 16.73 13.09 -2.47
N HIS A 111 15.46 12.73 -2.64
CA HIS A 111 14.94 11.40 -2.29
C HIS A 111 14.59 10.58 -3.54
N THR A 112 15.15 9.38 -3.62
CA THR A 112 14.79 8.39 -4.63
C THR A 112 13.69 7.49 -4.09
N ILE A 113 12.56 7.45 -4.78
CA ILE A 113 11.41 6.61 -4.40
C ILE A 113 11.16 5.58 -5.51
N HIS A 114 10.99 4.31 -5.12
CA HIS A 114 10.66 3.23 -6.02
C HIS A 114 9.36 2.55 -5.60
N THR A 115 8.41 2.42 -6.53
CA THR A 115 7.13 1.73 -6.30
C THR A 115 7.27 0.26 -6.65
N ILE A 116 7.01 -0.62 -5.67
CA ILE A 116 6.98 -2.07 -5.87
C ILE A 116 5.56 -2.57 -5.59
N ALA A 117 4.91 -3.12 -6.62
CA ALA A 117 3.59 -3.72 -6.50
C ALA A 117 3.69 -5.25 -6.41
N SER A 118 2.73 -5.86 -5.74
CA SER A 118 2.52 -7.32 -5.71
C SER A 118 1.09 -7.65 -6.13
N GLY A 119 0.88 -8.85 -6.66
CA GLY A 119 -0.44 -9.33 -7.04
C GLY A 119 -0.41 -10.16 -8.32
N PRO A 120 -1.59 -10.59 -8.81
CA PRO A 120 -1.70 -11.36 -10.04
C PRO A 120 -1.10 -10.57 -11.22
N GLY A 121 -0.13 -11.15 -11.92
CA GLY A 121 0.57 -10.49 -13.03
C GLY A 121 1.90 -9.83 -12.67
N PHE A 122 2.27 -9.77 -11.38
CA PHE A 122 3.62 -9.41 -10.94
C PHE A 122 4.42 -10.68 -10.59
N PRO A 123 5.75 -10.66 -10.74
CA PRO A 123 6.61 -11.71 -10.21
C PRO A 123 6.37 -11.91 -8.71
N GLU A 124 6.42 -13.16 -8.27
CA GLU A 124 6.29 -13.51 -6.85
C GLU A 124 7.49 -12.96 -6.05
N ASP A 125 7.28 -12.68 -4.76
CA ASP A 125 8.30 -12.29 -3.79
C ASP A 125 9.09 -10.98 -4.05
N LEU A 126 8.71 -10.12 -4.99
CA LEU A 126 9.43 -8.86 -5.25
C LEU A 126 9.58 -7.96 -4.02
N ILE A 127 8.49 -7.76 -3.26
CA ILE A 127 8.52 -6.96 -2.03
C ILE A 127 9.43 -7.62 -0.99
N HIS A 128 9.38 -8.95 -0.89
CA HIS A 128 10.21 -9.71 0.04
C HIS A 128 11.71 -9.57 -0.31
N GLN A 129 12.05 -9.73 -1.58
CA GLN A 129 13.42 -9.56 -2.07
C GLN A 129 13.91 -8.12 -1.85
N ALA A 130 13.10 -7.11 -2.15
CA ALA A 130 13.49 -5.72 -1.92
C ALA A 130 13.75 -5.43 -0.43
N LEU A 131 12.91 -5.95 0.47
CA LEU A 131 13.11 -5.84 1.91
C LEU A 131 14.37 -6.59 2.38
N LEU A 132 14.62 -7.79 1.87
CA LEU A 132 15.84 -8.54 2.17
C LEU A 132 17.09 -7.80 1.69
N THR A 133 17.07 -7.28 0.46
CA THR A 133 18.18 -6.48 -0.08
C THR A 133 18.44 -5.25 0.79
N ALA A 134 17.39 -4.52 1.20
CA ALA A 134 17.52 -3.39 2.11
C ALA A 134 18.11 -3.81 3.47
N ALA A 135 17.68 -4.95 4.00
CA ALA A 135 18.18 -5.47 5.27
C ALA A 135 19.66 -5.89 5.19
N TYR A 136 20.07 -6.59 4.13
CA TYR A 136 21.47 -7.00 3.92
C TYR A 136 22.40 -5.83 3.56
N ALA A 137 21.86 -4.74 3.01
CA ALA A 137 22.63 -3.55 2.67
C ALA A 137 22.81 -2.57 3.86
N ALA A 138 22.02 -2.73 4.92
CA ALA A 138 22.08 -1.85 6.10
C ALA A 138 23.42 -1.97 6.82
N LYS A 139 24.07 -0.83 7.11
CA LYS A 139 25.39 -0.78 7.78
C LYS A 139 25.33 -0.43 9.26
N GLU A 140 24.36 0.38 9.66
CA GLU A 140 24.27 0.91 11.03
C GLU A 140 23.05 0.35 11.77
N HIS A 141 21.85 0.67 11.28
CA HIS A 141 20.60 0.27 11.92
C HIS A 141 19.53 -0.08 10.89
N LEU A 142 18.68 -1.05 11.26
CA LEU A 142 17.45 -1.40 10.55
C LEU A 142 16.30 -1.35 11.55
N ILE A 143 15.35 -0.43 11.32
CA ILE A 143 14.14 -0.29 12.12
C ILE A 143 12.97 -0.80 11.29
N MET A 144 12.22 -1.76 11.84
CA MET A 144 11.05 -2.34 11.18
C MET A 144 9.86 -2.35 12.12
N THR A 145 8.70 -1.96 11.59
CA THR A 145 7.42 -1.92 12.30
C THR A 145 6.36 -2.77 11.55
N PRO A 146 6.58 -4.08 11.37
CA PRO A 146 5.61 -4.92 10.68
C PRO A 146 4.33 -5.10 11.53
N PRO A 147 3.14 -5.18 10.93
CA PRO A 147 1.89 -5.42 11.65
C PRO A 147 1.83 -6.80 12.31
N THR A 148 2.63 -7.75 11.81
CA THR A 148 2.79 -9.09 12.38
C THR A 148 4.27 -9.43 12.49
N SER A 149 4.72 -9.76 13.69
CA SER A 149 6.09 -10.19 13.99
C SER A 149 6.27 -11.70 13.78
N TYR A 150 5.90 -12.23 12.61
CA TYR A 150 6.27 -13.61 12.26
C TYR A 150 7.57 -13.56 11.47
N PRO A 151 8.71 -14.04 12.01
CA PRO A 151 9.94 -14.10 11.26
C PRO A 151 9.74 -15.09 10.11
N ALA A 152 9.90 -14.62 8.86
CA ALA A 152 10.23 -15.53 7.78
C ALA A 152 11.52 -16.26 8.18
N THR A 153 11.68 -17.53 7.79
CA THR A 153 12.80 -18.41 8.19
C THR A 153 14.19 -17.78 7.95
N THR A 154 14.25 -16.79 7.06
CA THR A 154 15.47 -16.06 6.68
C THR A 154 15.75 -14.80 7.51
N CYS A 155 14.74 -14.24 8.21
CA CYS A 155 14.86 -12.96 8.91
C CYS A 155 14.63 -13.12 10.42
N CYS A 156 15.63 -13.66 11.12
CA CYS A 156 15.70 -13.63 12.57
C CYS A 156 16.10 -12.21 13.03
N MET A 157 15.12 -11.30 13.15
CA MET A 157 15.32 -10.01 13.80
C MET A 157 14.86 -10.05 15.25
N ARG A 158 15.72 -9.59 16.16
CA ARG A 158 15.40 -9.38 17.57
C ARG A 158 14.34 -8.29 17.67
N SER A 159 13.15 -8.63 18.18
CA SER A 159 12.13 -7.65 18.50
C SER A 159 12.65 -6.72 19.61
N VAL A 160 12.50 -5.40 19.39
CA VAL A 160 12.63 -4.43 20.48
C VAL A 160 11.28 -4.40 21.19
N PRO A 161 11.21 -4.69 22.51
CA PRO A 161 9.95 -4.63 23.23
C PRO A 161 9.41 -3.19 23.23
N PRO A 162 8.08 -3.01 23.19
CA PRO A 162 7.47 -1.69 23.28
C PRO A 162 7.91 -1.00 24.60
N PRO A 163 8.08 0.33 24.61
CA PRO A 163 8.38 1.05 25.84
C PRO A 163 7.27 0.77 26.85
N SER A 164 7.65 0.31 28.04
CA SER A 164 6.74 0.12 29.15
C SER A 164 5.98 1.42 29.40
N ALA A 165 4.67 1.39 29.26
CA ALA A 165 3.81 2.45 29.76
C ALA A 165 4.01 2.51 31.29
N ALA A 166 4.87 3.42 31.74
CA ALA A 166 4.94 3.80 33.13
C ALA A 166 3.62 4.51 33.46
N LEU A 167 2.69 3.75 34.05
CA LEU A 167 1.56 4.30 34.77
C LEU A 167 2.09 4.92 36.06
N THR A 168 2.00 6.24 36.13
CA THR A 168 1.85 7.02 37.38
C THR A 168 0.55 7.77 37.30
#